data_AF-A0A3N1IXJ2-F1
#
_entry.id   AF-A0A3N1IXJ2-F1
#
_cell.length_a   1.000
_cell.length_b   1.000
_cell.length_c   1.000
_cell.angle_alpha   90.00
_cell.angle_beta   90.00
_cell.angle_gamma   90.00
#
_symmetry.space_group_name_H-M   'P 1'
#
loop_
_entity.id
_entity.type
_entity.pdbx_description
1 polymer ?
#
loop_
_entity_poly.entity_id
_entity_poly.type
_entity_poly.pdbx_seq_one_letter_code
_entity_poly.pdbx_strand_id
1 'polypeptide(L)'
;MEFSAYFLDKEFSPEEYVPEKEHNPFGLRGALRRKVMVCRDNQPVLLVHIFVDSDKEGYLLEQCFSELLLNEHHIAILFGQHVHILDIASQQIRTVYLNDYVGDLYPLPDVNAGVLSDTFLAATFEYVFLVDIHGSIIWQSPMCAVDGVLISEVADGVIYGRGDWDPPGGWEPFRLSLNDGTFIKP
;
A
#
# COMPACT_ATOMS: atom_id res chain seq x y z
N MET A 1 -10.98 10.26 18.60
CA MET A 1 -12.03 9.60 17.79
C MET A 1 -11.30 8.51 17.06
N GLU A 2 -11.65 7.25 17.29
CA GLU A 2 -10.81 6.14 16.83
C GLU A 2 -11.40 5.58 15.54
N PHE A 3 -10.61 5.65 14.47
CA PHE A 3 -10.93 4.99 13.22
C PHE A 3 -10.24 3.62 13.19
N SER A 4 -10.90 2.65 12.58
CA SER A 4 -10.33 1.36 12.24
C SER A 4 -10.74 0.98 10.82
N ALA A 5 -9.91 0.17 10.16
CA ALA A 5 -10.18 -0.31 8.81
C ALA A 5 -9.75 -1.77 8.66
N TYR A 6 -10.50 -2.53 7.88
CA TYR A 6 -10.18 -3.93 7.59
C TYR A 6 -10.71 -4.37 6.23
N PHE A 7 -9.98 -5.29 5.60
CA PHE A 7 -10.40 -5.90 4.34
C PHE A 7 -11.60 -6.83 4.53
N LEU A 8 -12.42 -6.86 3.50
CA LEU A 8 -13.57 -7.72 3.35
C LEU A 8 -13.51 -8.40 1.97
N ASP A 9 -14.09 -9.59 1.90
CA ASP A 9 -14.34 -10.24 0.62
C ASP A 9 -15.32 -9.44 -0.24
N LYS A 10 -15.17 -9.51 -1.56
CA LYS A 10 -15.99 -8.74 -2.50
C LYS A 10 -17.47 -9.11 -2.44
N GLU A 11 -17.78 -10.34 -2.02
CA GLU A 11 -19.13 -10.86 -1.84
C GLU A 11 -19.79 -10.35 -0.54
N PHE A 12 -19.04 -9.74 0.38
CA PHE A 12 -19.59 -9.24 1.62
C PHE A 12 -20.64 -8.16 1.36
N SER A 13 -21.78 -8.30 2.06
CA SER A 13 -22.86 -7.32 2.12
C SER A 13 -23.21 -7.09 3.60
N PRO A 14 -23.19 -5.85 4.09
CA PRO A 14 -23.58 -5.58 5.48
C PRO A 14 -25.08 -5.79 5.69
N GLU A 15 -25.47 -6.18 6.90
CA GLU A 15 -26.89 -6.34 7.28
C GLU A 15 -27.63 -4.99 7.34
N GLU A 16 -26.91 -3.95 7.76
CA GLU A 16 -27.39 -2.58 7.80
C GLU A 16 -26.79 -1.76 6.65
N TYR A 17 -27.48 -0.70 6.26
CA TYR A 17 -26.99 0.19 5.21
C TYR A 17 -25.72 0.92 5.68
N VAL A 18 -24.62 0.74 4.94
CA VAL A 18 -23.38 1.49 5.09
C VAL A 18 -23.15 2.27 3.79
N PRO A 19 -22.85 3.58 3.84
CA PRO A 19 -22.49 4.33 2.64
C PRO A 19 -21.34 3.67 1.88
N GLU A 20 -21.48 3.53 0.57
CA GLU A 20 -20.46 2.91 -0.27
C GLU A 20 -19.73 3.96 -1.10
N LYS A 21 -18.42 3.75 -1.28
CA LYS A 21 -17.56 4.57 -2.13
C LYS A 21 -16.87 3.71 -3.16
N GLU A 22 -17.20 3.99 -4.42
CA GLU A 22 -16.52 3.38 -5.56
C GLU A 22 -15.46 4.32 -6.12
N HIS A 23 -14.25 3.79 -6.28
CA HIS A 23 -13.18 4.45 -7.01
C HIS A 23 -12.52 3.43 -7.93
N ASN A 24 -12.97 3.40 -9.19
CA ASN A 24 -12.35 2.60 -10.24
C ASN A 24 -11.49 3.52 -11.14
N PRO A 25 -10.19 3.69 -10.85
CA PRO A 25 -9.31 4.51 -11.68
C PRO A 25 -8.94 3.85 -13.02
N PHE A 26 -9.30 2.58 -13.23
CA PHE A 26 -8.91 1.77 -14.38
C PHE A 26 -9.98 1.70 -15.48
N GLY A 27 -11.17 2.27 -15.22
CA GLY A 27 -12.29 2.25 -16.13
C GLY A 27 -12.71 0.81 -16.49
N LEU A 28 -12.82 0.52 -17.79
CA LEU A 28 -13.27 -0.78 -18.29
C LEU A 28 -12.31 -1.94 -17.98
N ARG A 29 -11.04 -1.65 -17.64
CA ARG A 29 -10.05 -2.67 -17.25
C ARG A 29 -10.09 -2.99 -15.75
N GLY A 30 -10.80 -2.16 -14.98
CA GLY A 30 -10.90 -2.33 -13.54
C GLY A 30 -11.83 -3.47 -13.15
N ALA A 31 -11.36 -4.35 -12.29
CA ALA A 31 -12.17 -5.39 -11.67
C ALA A 31 -12.31 -5.13 -10.16
N LEU A 32 -13.53 -5.24 -9.61
CA LEU A 32 -13.75 -5.18 -8.16
C LEU A 32 -13.21 -6.45 -7.50
N ARG A 33 -12.32 -6.29 -6.51
CA ARG A 33 -11.63 -7.43 -5.89
C ARG A 33 -11.77 -7.51 -4.39
N ARG A 34 -11.76 -6.36 -3.72
CA ARG A 34 -11.87 -6.25 -2.27
C ARG A 34 -12.79 -5.12 -1.89
N LYS A 35 -13.30 -5.19 -0.67
CA LYS A 35 -13.90 -4.05 0.00
C LYS A 35 -13.09 -3.73 1.25
N VAL A 36 -13.05 -2.48 1.66
CA VAL A 36 -12.48 -2.06 2.95
C VAL A 36 -13.60 -1.43 3.76
N MET A 37 -13.88 -2.01 4.92
CA MET A 37 -14.78 -1.39 5.88
C MET A 37 -14.01 -0.36 6.68
N VAL A 38 -14.54 0.86 6.76
CA VAL A 38 -14.06 1.89 7.68
C VAL A 38 -15.07 1.99 8.82
N CYS A 39 -14.57 1.88 10.04
CA CYS A 39 -15.34 2.03 11.25
C CYS A 39 -14.89 3.26 12.02
N ARG A 40 -15.84 3.91 12.69
CA ARG A 40 -15.59 4.96 13.68
C ARG A 40 -16.16 4.51 15.01
N ASP A 41 -15.33 4.43 16.04
CA ASP A 41 -15.72 3.95 17.37
C ASP A 41 -16.47 2.59 17.28
N ASN A 42 -15.92 1.66 16.48
CA ASN A 42 -16.47 0.33 16.17
C ASN A 42 -17.81 0.30 15.41
N GLN A 43 -18.28 1.43 14.89
CA GLN A 43 -19.47 1.47 14.03
C GLN A 43 -19.07 1.63 12.56
N PRO A 44 -19.58 0.79 11.64
CA PRO A 44 -19.38 0.97 10.21
C PRO A 44 -19.83 2.35 9.72
N VAL A 45 -18.96 3.08 9.03
CA VAL A 45 -19.26 4.42 8.50
C VAL A 45 -19.05 4.55 7.00
N LEU A 46 -18.22 3.71 6.39
CA LEU A 46 -17.95 3.74 4.96
C LEU A 46 -17.47 2.37 4.48
N LEU A 47 -17.98 1.92 3.34
CA LEU A 47 -17.50 0.75 2.63
C LEU A 47 -16.82 1.18 1.33
N VAL A 48 -15.53 0.92 1.21
CA VAL A 48 -14.72 1.36 0.07
C VAL A 48 -14.51 0.18 -0.88
N HIS A 49 -14.82 0.36 -2.16
CA HIS A 49 -14.63 -0.64 -3.20
C HIS A 49 -13.24 -0.50 -3.82
N ILE A 50 -12.44 -1.56 -3.71
CA ILE A 50 -11.05 -1.60 -4.20
C ILE A 50 -11.01 -2.41 -5.49
N PHE A 51 -10.55 -1.75 -6.53
CA PHE A 51 -10.40 -2.31 -7.87
C PHE A 51 -8.93 -2.66 -8.12
N VAL A 52 -8.68 -3.56 -9.06
CA VAL A 52 -7.35 -3.79 -9.64
C VAL A 52 -7.41 -3.64 -11.15
N ASP A 53 -6.30 -3.23 -11.76
CA ASP A 53 -6.17 -3.13 -13.21
C ASP A 53 -6.02 -4.52 -13.84
N SER A 54 -6.24 -4.59 -15.15
CA SER A 54 -5.93 -5.76 -15.96
C SER A 54 -4.91 -5.41 -17.04
N ASP A 55 -4.11 -6.40 -17.43
CA ASP A 55 -3.26 -6.28 -18.61
C ASP A 55 -4.09 -6.26 -19.91
N LYS A 56 -3.39 -6.23 -21.04
CA LYS A 56 -4.02 -6.19 -22.37
C LYS A 56 -4.73 -7.48 -22.76
N GLU A 57 -4.38 -8.60 -22.11
CA GLU A 57 -5.00 -9.91 -22.34
C GLU A 57 -6.16 -10.16 -21.36
N GLY A 58 -6.36 -9.27 -20.39
CA GLY A 58 -7.42 -9.32 -19.41
C GLY A 58 -7.04 -10.05 -18.13
N TYR A 59 -5.76 -10.39 -17.93
CA TYR A 59 -5.30 -10.93 -16.65
C TYR A 59 -5.24 -9.84 -15.60
N LEU A 60 -5.72 -10.15 -14.40
CA LEU A 60 -5.71 -9.24 -13.27
C LEU A 60 -4.27 -9.02 -12.80
N LEU A 61 -3.91 -7.76 -12.60
CA LEU A 61 -2.61 -7.35 -12.09
C LEU A 61 -2.65 -7.33 -10.55
N GLU A 62 -2.82 -8.51 -9.95
CA GLU A 62 -2.83 -8.70 -8.50
C GLU A 62 -2.10 -9.95 -8.02
N GLN A 63 -1.68 -9.93 -6.76
CA GLN A 63 -1.17 -11.07 -5.99
C GLN A 63 -1.97 -11.19 -4.68
N CYS A 64 -1.59 -12.13 -3.80
CA CYS A 64 -2.28 -12.34 -2.53
C CYS A 64 -2.00 -11.27 -1.46
N PHE A 65 -0.98 -10.43 -1.66
CA PHE A 65 -0.56 -9.41 -0.71
C PHE A 65 -1.54 -8.25 -0.66
N SER A 66 -1.83 -7.81 0.56
CA SER A 66 -2.73 -6.70 0.84
C SER A 66 -2.43 -6.13 2.21
N GLU A 67 -2.33 -4.80 2.33
CA GLU A 67 -2.04 -4.16 3.61
C GLU A 67 -2.83 -2.86 3.79
N LEU A 68 -3.07 -2.50 5.06
CA LEU A 68 -3.73 -1.28 5.49
C LEU A 68 -2.90 -0.60 6.56
N LEU A 69 -2.68 0.71 6.40
CA LEU A 69 -2.23 1.60 7.47
C LEU A 69 -3.17 2.78 7.54
N LEU A 70 -3.42 3.29 8.74
CA LEU A 70 -4.29 4.45 8.92
C LEU A 70 -3.84 5.37 10.05
N ASN A 71 -4.33 6.60 9.99
CA ASN A 71 -4.31 7.56 11.09
C ASN A 71 -5.71 8.20 11.23
N GLU A 72 -5.81 9.29 12.00
CA GLU A 72 -7.10 9.96 12.25
C GLU A 72 -7.73 10.60 10.99
N HIS A 73 -6.96 10.77 9.92
CA HIS A 73 -7.37 11.53 8.73
C HIS A 73 -7.36 10.70 7.44
N HIS A 74 -6.48 9.71 7.35
CA HIS A 74 -6.21 8.98 6.12
C HIS A 74 -6.09 7.48 6.32
N ILE A 75 -6.39 6.73 5.27
CA ILE A 75 -6.17 5.29 5.17
C ILE A 75 -5.37 5.04 3.89
N ALA A 76 -4.21 4.39 4.02
CA ALA A 76 -3.42 3.84 2.93
C ALA A 76 -3.79 2.36 2.75
N ILE A 77 -4.10 1.98 1.52
CA ILE A 77 -4.58 0.66 1.12
C ILE A 77 -3.65 0.15 0.03
N LEU A 78 -2.82 -0.84 0.35
CA LEU A 78 -1.92 -1.48 -0.60
C LEU A 78 -2.61 -2.71 -1.20
N PHE A 79 -2.79 -2.74 -2.52
CA PHE A 79 -3.37 -3.90 -3.20
C PHE A 79 -3.01 -3.94 -4.69
N GLY A 80 -2.73 -5.15 -5.21
CA GLY A 80 -2.41 -5.39 -6.61
C GLY A 80 -1.06 -4.79 -7.03
N GLN A 81 -1.10 -3.66 -7.73
CA GLN A 81 0.07 -2.86 -8.14
C GLN A 81 -0.04 -1.39 -7.69
N HIS A 82 -0.89 -1.14 -6.68
CA HIS A 82 -1.32 0.21 -6.32
C HIS A 82 -1.32 0.44 -4.81
N VAL A 83 -1.16 1.72 -4.46
CA VAL A 83 -1.55 2.26 -3.16
C VAL A 83 -2.75 3.19 -3.39
N HIS A 84 -3.84 2.95 -2.67
CA HIS A 84 -4.97 3.87 -2.60
C HIS A 84 -4.92 4.63 -1.29
N ILE A 85 -5.00 5.95 -1.34
CA ILE A 85 -5.03 6.82 -0.16
C ILE A 85 -6.40 7.47 -0.09
N LEU A 86 -7.15 7.14 0.96
CA LEU A 86 -8.46 7.70 1.26
C LEU A 86 -8.31 8.79 2.33
N ASP A 87 -8.76 10.00 2.02
CA ASP A 87 -9.05 11.03 3.02
C ASP A 87 -10.43 10.75 3.63
N ILE A 88 -10.48 10.51 4.94
CA ILE A 88 -11.68 10.04 5.64
C ILE A 88 -12.78 11.11 5.65
N ALA A 89 -12.40 12.38 5.81
CA ALA A 89 -13.36 13.48 5.96
C ALA A 89 -14.05 13.85 4.64
N SER A 90 -13.28 13.95 3.57
CA SER A 90 -13.74 14.32 2.22
C SER A 90 -14.17 13.12 1.39
N GLN A 91 -13.81 11.90 1.82
CA GLN A 91 -13.98 10.66 1.07
C GLN A 91 -13.35 10.68 -0.33
N GLN A 92 -12.32 11.52 -0.52
CA GLN A 92 -11.53 11.53 -1.75
C GLN A 92 -10.52 10.39 -1.71
N ILE A 93 -10.40 9.68 -2.83
CA ILE A 93 -9.45 8.59 -3.01
C ILE A 93 -8.47 8.98 -4.10
N ARG A 94 -7.19 8.81 -3.79
CA ARG A 94 -6.07 8.97 -4.72
C ARG A 94 -5.43 7.61 -4.93
N THR A 95 -5.06 7.30 -6.16
CA THR A 95 -4.45 6.03 -6.51
C THR A 95 -3.06 6.28 -7.08
N VAL A 96 -2.07 5.62 -6.49
CA VAL A 96 -0.67 5.62 -6.93
C VAL A 96 -0.39 4.29 -7.59
N TYR A 97 0.07 4.31 -8.85
CA TYR A 97 0.50 3.11 -9.58
C TYR A 97 2.00 2.91 -9.36
N LEU A 98 2.37 1.74 -8.85
CA LEU A 98 3.77 1.39 -8.52
C LEU A 98 4.47 0.60 -9.64
N ASN A 99 3.74 0.21 -10.69
CA ASN A 99 4.27 -0.56 -11.82
C ASN A 99 5.01 -1.85 -11.44
N ASP A 100 4.63 -2.43 -10.31
CA ASP A 100 5.15 -3.70 -9.79
C ASP A 100 4.14 -4.28 -8.79
N TYR A 101 4.20 -5.60 -8.55
CA TYR A 101 3.34 -6.25 -7.57
C TYR A 101 3.71 -5.81 -6.16
N VAL A 102 2.68 -5.44 -5.40
CA VAL A 102 2.86 -4.92 -4.04
C VAL A 102 3.24 -6.02 -3.04
N GLY A 103 4.05 -5.64 -2.05
CA GLY A 103 4.38 -6.44 -0.88
C GLY A 103 3.77 -5.84 0.39
N ASP A 104 4.50 -4.91 1.00
CA ASP A 104 4.17 -4.34 2.33
C ASP A 104 4.21 -2.79 2.36
N LEU A 105 3.55 -2.20 3.36
CA LEU A 105 3.58 -0.80 3.74
C LEU A 105 4.37 -0.62 5.04
N TYR A 106 5.19 0.43 5.12
CA TYR A 106 5.91 0.77 6.34
C TYR A 106 5.69 2.24 6.71
N PRO A 107 5.16 2.54 7.90
CA PRO A 107 5.09 3.91 8.39
C PRO A 107 6.48 4.45 8.69
N LEU A 108 6.59 5.78 8.78
CA LEU A 108 7.83 6.48 9.09
C LEU A 108 7.62 7.44 10.28
N PRO A 109 8.66 7.69 11.08
CA PRO A 109 10.03 7.17 10.96
C PRO A 109 10.20 5.74 11.50
N ASP A 110 9.24 5.20 12.25
CA ASP A 110 9.29 3.84 12.80
C ASP A 110 8.42 2.90 11.97
N VAL A 111 9.06 1.96 11.28
CA VAL A 111 8.43 0.95 10.42
C VAL A 111 7.50 -0.01 11.17
N ASN A 112 7.52 0.00 12.51
CA ASN A 112 6.69 -0.84 13.36
C ASN A 112 5.58 -0.06 14.09
N ALA A 113 5.43 1.25 13.84
CA ALA A 113 4.50 2.10 14.59
C ALA A 113 3.01 1.71 14.44
N GLY A 114 2.66 0.93 13.41
CA GLY A 114 1.28 0.49 13.14
C GLY A 114 0.29 1.62 12.79
N VAL A 115 0.76 2.86 12.69
CA VAL A 115 -0.03 4.07 12.44
C VAL A 115 0.59 4.81 11.25
N LEU A 116 -0.26 5.27 10.34
CA LEU A 116 0.15 5.96 9.12
C LEU A 116 0.70 7.36 9.41
N SER A 117 1.84 7.67 8.82
CA SER A 117 2.49 8.99 8.83
C SER A 117 2.23 9.76 7.52
N ASP A 118 2.61 11.04 7.49
CA ASP A 118 2.46 11.90 6.30
C ASP A 118 3.29 11.43 5.09
N THR A 119 4.32 10.63 5.33
CA THR A 119 5.04 9.87 4.32
C THR A 119 5.22 8.44 4.80
N PHE A 120 5.24 7.49 3.89
CA PHE A 120 5.39 6.07 4.21
C PHE A 120 6.12 5.36 3.08
N LEU A 121 6.72 4.21 3.37
CA LEU A 121 7.32 3.36 2.35
C LEU A 121 6.29 2.37 1.85
N ALA A 122 6.30 2.13 0.54
CA ALA A 122 5.65 0.98 -0.07
C ALA A 122 6.73 0.09 -0.70
N ALA A 123 6.82 -1.15 -0.24
CA ALA A 123 7.66 -2.16 -0.85
C ALA A 123 6.85 -2.95 -1.88
N THR A 124 7.47 -3.20 -3.02
CA THR A 124 6.98 -4.09 -4.05
C THR A 124 7.89 -5.31 -4.13
N PHE A 125 7.71 -6.16 -5.14
CA PHE A 125 8.58 -7.32 -5.34
C PHE A 125 10.00 -6.91 -5.68
N GLU A 126 10.17 -5.80 -6.40
CA GLU A 126 11.46 -5.36 -6.90
C GLU A 126 11.95 -4.02 -6.28
N TYR A 127 11.06 -3.16 -5.79
CA TYR A 127 11.39 -1.76 -5.47
C TYR A 127 10.89 -1.32 -4.09
N VAL A 128 11.43 -0.19 -3.65
CA VAL A 128 10.92 0.60 -2.52
C VAL A 128 10.52 1.97 -3.04
N PHE A 129 9.35 2.45 -2.63
CA PHE A 129 8.84 3.78 -2.94
C PHE A 129 8.68 4.56 -1.65
N LEU A 130 9.06 5.84 -1.66
CA LEU A 130 8.59 6.80 -0.67
C LEU A 130 7.40 7.55 -1.22
N VAL A 131 6.25 7.42 -0.55
CA VAL A 131 4.98 7.99 -0.97
C VAL A 131 4.53 9.01 0.06
N ASP A 132 4.02 10.15 -0.42
CA ASP A 132 3.39 11.15 0.44
C ASP A 132 1.88 10.89 0.59
N ILE A 133 1.31 11.36 1.70
CA ILE A 133 -0.10 11.15 2.06
C ILE A 133 -1.10 11.77 1.07
N HIS A 134 -0.66 12.67 0.19
CA HIS A 134 -1.45 13.23 -0.89
C HIS A 134 -1.28 12.48 -2.22
N GLY A 135 -0.57 11.35 -2.23
CA GLY A 135 -0.51 10.41 -3.33
C GLY A 135 0.49 10.73 -4.43
N SER A 136 1.60 11.40 -4.10
CA SER A 136 2.75 11.51 -5.00
C SER A 136 3.85 10.55 -4.56
N ILE A 137 4.59 10.03 -5.55
CA ILE A 137 5.84 9.32 -5.30
C ILE A 137 6.92 10.40 -5.15
N ILE A 138 7.55 10.45 -3.98
CA ILE A 138 8.69 11.33 -3.71
C ILE A 138 9.93 10.78 -4.42
N TRP A 139 10.19 9.48 -4.27
CA TRP A 139 11.22 8.76 -5.01
C TRP A 139 10.90 7.26 -5.12
N GLN A 140 11.55 6.61 -6.07
CA GLN A 140 11.59 5.16 -6.24
C GLN A 140 13.05 4.71 -6.18
N SER A 141 13.34 3.63 -5.46
CA SER A 141 14.67 3.05 -5.39
C SER A 141 15.09 2.40 -6.72
N PRO A 142 16.40 2.16 -6.94
CA PRO A 142 16.82 1.11 -7.85
C PRO A 142 16.25 -0.26 -7.44
N MET A 143 16.32 -1.24 -8.34
CA MET A 143 15.87 -2.62 -8.08
C MET A 143 16.62 -3.21 -6.87
N CYS A 144 15.86 -3.62 -5.86
CA CYS A 144 16.33 -4.16 -4.58
C CYS A 144 16.22 -5.68 -4.51
N ALA A 145 15.41 -6.30 -5.36
CA ALA A 145 15.12 -7.73 -5.41
C ALA A 145 14.55 -8.12 -6.78
N VAL A 146 14.28 -9.42 -6.99
CA VAL A 146 13.51 -9.92 -8.15
C VAL A 146 12.15 -10.52 -7.77
N ASP A 147 11.90 -10.81 -6.49
CA ASP A 147 10.67 -11.49 -6.05
C ASP A 147 10.12 -11.02 -4.68
N GLY A 148 10.80 -10.09 -4.00
CA GLY A 148 10.34 -9.60 -2.70
C GLY A 148 11.31 -8.67 -2.02
N VAL A 149 10.79 -7.58 -1.45
CA VAL A 149 11.55 -6.62 -0.63
C VAL A 149 10.94 -6.56 0.77
N LEU A 150 11.80 -6.65 1.78
CA LEU A 150 11.42 -6.49 3.19
C LEU A 150 12.24 -5.38 3.82
N ILE A 151 11.58 -4.46 4.54
CA ILE A 151 12.23 -3.41 5.32
C ILE A 151 12.27 -3.81 6.79
N SER A 152 13.45 -3.76 7.41
CA SER A 152 13.63 -4.14 8.81
C SER A 152 13.69 -2.94 9.75
N GLU A 153 14.25 -1.82 9.30
CA GLU A 153 14.48 -0.64 10.14
C GLU A 153 14.68 0.62 9.29
N VAL A 154 14.29 1.77 9.83
CA VAL A 154 14.76 3.09 9.37
C VAL A 154 15.45 3.78 10.54
N ALA A 155 16.73 4.11 10.40
CA ALA A 155 17.52 4.77 11.42
C ALA A 155 18.51 5.75 10.80
N ASP A 156 18.66 6.94 11.41
CA ASP A 156 19.63 7.96 10.99
C ASP A 156 19.59 8.32 9.49
N GLY A 157 18.39 8.33 8.90
CA GLY A 157 18.18 8.61 7.48
C GLY A 157 18.57 7.45 6.54
N VAL A 158 18.75 6.25 7.06
CA VAL A 158 19.07 5.03 6.32
C VAL A 158 17.92 4.03 6.48
N ILE A 159 17.50 3.44 5.36
CA ILE A 159 16.56 2.34 5.30
C ILE A 159 17.37 1.05 5.22
N TYR A 160 17.13 0.14 6.14
CA TYR A 160 17.74 -1.20 6.16
C TYR A 160 16.70 -2.22 5.72
N GLY A 161 17.05 -3.04 4.74
CA GLY A 161 16.15 -4.05 4.21
C GLY A 161 16.88 -5.24 3.61
N ARG A 162 16.11 -6.18 3.08
CA ARG A 162 16.59 -7.36 2.37
C ARG A 162 15.74 -7.59 1.13
N GLY A 163 16.37 -8.07 0.06
CA GLY A 163 15.70 -8.43 -1.18
C GLY A 163 15.96 -9.87 -1.57
N ASP A 164 14.96 -10.59 -2.07
CA ASP A 164 15.13 -11.96 -2.60
C ASP A 164 15.61 -11.91 -4.06
N TRP A 165 16.84 -12.36 -4.31
CA TRP A 165 17.50 -12.40 -5.61
C TRP A 165 17.55 -13.79 -6.25
N ASP A 166 17.24 -14.84 -5.49
CA ASP A 166 17.26 -16.25 -5.94
C ASP A 166 16.13 -17.03 -5.22
N PRO A 167 14.87 -16.82 -5.65
CA PRO A 167 13.72 -17.33 -4.91
C PRO A 167 13.55 -18.86 -5.05
N PRO A 168 13.10 -19.55 -3.99
CA PRO A 168 12.89 -19.02 -2.64
C PRO A 168 14.22 -19.03 -1.85
N GLY A 169 14.67 -17.88 -1.34
CA GLY A 169 15.69 -17.86 -0.27
C GLY A 169 16.95 -17.04 -0.49
N GLY A 170 17.16 -16.43 -1.65
CA GLY A 170 18.28 -15.55 -1.98
C GLY A 170 18.22 -14.16 -1.34
N TRP A 171 17.85 -14.08 -0.05
CA TRP A 171 17.64 -12.82 0.66
C TRP A 171 18.94 -12.12 1.02
N GLU A 172 19.31 -11.10 0.25
CA GLU A 172 20.51 -10.29 0.44
C GLU A 172 20.19 -8.95 1.12
N PRO A 173 21.01 -8.49 2.09
CA PRO A 173 20.80 -7.20 2.75
C PRO A 173 21.15 -6.03 1.83
N PHE A 174 20.40 -4.94 1.96
CA PHE A 174 20.70 -3.67 1.33
C PHE A 174 20.50 -2.48 2.29
N ARG A 175 21.03 -1.32 1.89
CA ARG A 175 20.82 -0.04 2.57
C ARG A 175 20.43 1.01 1.54
N LEU A 176 19.37 1.77 1.80
CA LEU A 176 18.97 2.91 0.98
C LEU A 176 19.05 4.20 1.79
N SER A 177 19.35 5.31 1.13
CA SER A 177 19.18 6.65 1.66
C SER A 177 17.68 6.98 1.72
N LEU A 178 17.18 7.36 2.89
CA LEU A 178 15.78 7.79 3.04
C LEU A 178 15.47 9.07 2.23
N ASN A 179 16.49 9.89 1.98
CA ASN A 179 16.32 11.17 1.30
C ASN A 179 16.01 11.02 -0.20
N ASP A 180 16.58 10.01 -0.85
CA ASP A 180 16.55 9.88 -2.32
C ASP A 180 16.40 8.44 -2.85
N GLY A 181 16.30 7.45 -1.96
CA GLY A 181 16.13 6.04 -2.34
C GLY A 181 17.36 5.40 -2.97
N THR A 182 18.52 6.05 -2.96
CA THR A 182 19.74 5.49 -3.57
C THR A 182 20.45 4.52 -2.65
N PHE A 183 21.15 3.53 -3.23
CA PHE A 183 21.95 2.58 -2.44
C PHE A 183 23.08 3.29 -1.69
N ILE A 184 23.15 3.01 -0.39
CA ILE A 184 24.28 3.39 0.45
C ILE A 184 25.28 2.25 0.45
N LYS A 185 26.53 2.56 0.09
CA LYS A 185 27.62 1.58 0.17
C LYS A 185 27.83 1.16 1.63
N PRO A 186 28.12 -0.13 1.88
CA PRO A 186 28.38 -0.64 3.22
C PRO A 186 29.42 0.15 4.01
#